data_AF-A0A2E7H6G0-F1
#
_entry.id   AF-A0A2E7H6G0-F1
#
_cell.length_a   1.000
_cell.length_b   1.000
_cell.length_c   1.000
_cell.angle_alpha   90.00
_cell.angle_beta   90.00
_cell.angle_gamma   90.00
#
_symmetry.space_group_name_H-M   'P 1'
#
loop_
_entity.id
_entity.type
_entity.pdbx_description
1 polymer ?
#
loop_
_entity_poly.entity_id
_entity_poly.type
_entity_poly.pdbx_seq_one_letter_code
_entity_poly.pdbx_strand_id
1 'polypeptide(L)'
;MSKNKQTNFKFNEGALIEELLNYVSATYDGHYSKSNFQSTEFIIDCGHGMGFALGNVLKYTQRYGKKEGYNRKDLLKILHYAIIALHVHDEENEK
;
A
#
# COMPACT_ATOMS: atom_id res chain seq x y z
N MET A 1 8.32 2.18 25.18
CA MET A 1 7.17 2.17 24.26
C MET A 1 6.38 3.45 24.51
N SER A 2 6.52 4.45 23.64
CA SER A 2 5.76 5.70 23.77
C SER A 2 4.27 5.36 23.66
N LYS A 3 3.51 5.67 24.72
CA LYS A 3 2.05 5.58 24.70
C LYS A 3 1.56 6.44 23.55
N ASN A 4 1.05 5.80 22.51
CA ASN A 4 0.43 6.50 21.39
C ASN A 4 -0.74 7.28 21.99
N LYS A 5 -0.64 8.62 21.99
CA LYS A 5 -1.70 9.49 22.48
C LYS A 5 -2.88 9.18 21.57
N GLN A 6 -3.95 8.58 22.10
CA GLN A 6 -5.13 8.23 21.32
C GLN A 6 -5.72 9.55 20.78
N THR A 7 -5.33 9.90 19.55
CA THR A 7 -5.93 11.00 18.82
C THR A 7 -7.38 10.61 18.60
N ASN A 8 -8.30 11.42 19.10
CA ASN A 8 -9.72 11.20 18.84
C ASN A 8 -9.98 11.60 17.39
N PHE A 9 -9.83 10.66 16.47
CA PHE A 9 -10.01 10.91 15.04
C PHE A 9 -11.44 11.37 14.77
N LYS A 10 -11.59 12.44 13.99
CA LYS A 10 -12.91 12.95 13.57
C LYS A 10 -13.61 11.97 12.63
N PHE A 11 -12.83 11.17 11.92
CA PHE A 11 -13.29 10.16 10.98
C PHE A 11 -12.90 8.77 11.50
N ASN A 12 -13.39 7.71 10.83
CA ASN A 12 -13.09 6.33 11.18
C ASN A 12 -11.64 5.90 10.82
N GLU A 13 -10.67 6.82 10.86
CA GLU A 13 -9.29 6.62 10.40
C GLU A 13 -8.62 5.48 11.15
N GLY A 14 -8.81 5.37 12.47
CA GLY A 14 -8.23 4.30 13.27
C GLY A 14 -8.60 2.91 12.75
N ALA A 15 -9.89 2.64 12.54
CA ALA A 15 -10.35 1.35 12.04
C ALA A 15 -9.96 1.12 10.57
N LEU A 16 -9.93 2.18 9.75
CA LEU A 16 -9.53 2.06 8.33
C LEU A 16 -8.02 1.79 8.18
N ILE A 17 -7.19 2.36 9.04
CA ILE A 17 -5.75 2.07 9.09
C ILE A 17 -5.50 0.64 9.57
N GLU A 18 -6.24 0.18 10.59
CA GLU A 18 -6.18 -1.22 11.03
C GLU A 18 -6.61 -2.19 9.93
N GLU A 19 -7.66 -1.85 9.18
CA GLU A 19 -8.06 -2.65 8.03
C GLU A 19 -6.99 -2.66 6.93
N LEU A 20 -6.39 -1.51 6.63
CA LEU A 20 -5.27 -1.43 5.69
C LEU A 20 -4.12 -2.33 6.15
N LEU A 21 -3.76 -2.29 7.43
CA LEU A 21 -2.72 -3.16 7.99
C LEU A 21 -3.04 -4.64 7.76
N ASN A 22 -4.26 -5.07 8.12
CA ASN A 22 -4.71 -6.45 7.91
C ASN A 22 -4.68 -6.85 6.42
N TYR A 23 -5.12 -5.95 5.53
CA TYR A 23 -5.05 -6.15 4.09
C TYR A 23 -3.59 -6.33 3.62
N VAL A 24 -2.68 -5.45 4.04
CA VAL A 24 -1.25 -5.56 3.70
C VAL A 24 -0.69 -6.87 4.24
N SER A 25 -0.87 -7.20 5.51
CA SER A 25 -0.40 -8.46 6.10
C SER A 25 -0.87 -9.69 5.32
N ALA A 26 -2.15 -9.73 4.94
CA ALA A 26 -2.69 -10.83 4.14
C ALA A 26 -2.05 -10.95 2.75
N THR A 27 -1.58 -9.85 2.15
CA THR A 27 -0.82 -9.91 0.89
C THR A 27 0.54 -10.57 1.06
N TYR A 28 1.18 -10.43 2.22
CA TYR A 28 2.42 -11.15 2.52
C TYR A 28 2.13 -12.64 2.79
N ASP A 29 1.10 -12.97 3.57
CA ASP A 29 0.76 -14.38 3.86
C ASP A 29 0.38 -15.18 2.59
N GLY A 30 -0.33 -14.55 1.66
CA GLY A 30 -0.76 -15.17 0.40
C GLY A 30 0.37 -15.37 -0.62
N HIS A 31 1.37 -14.48 -0.65
CA HIS A 31 2.44 -14.50 -1.64
C HIS A 31 3.72 -15.22 -1.18
N TYR A 32 4.02 -15.25 0.12
CA TYR A 32 5.30 -15.76 0.63
C TYR A 32 5.31 -17.28 0.90
N SER A 33 4.18 -17.97 0.78
CA SER A 33 4.09 -19.39 1.17
C SER A 33 4.75 -20.38 0.19
N LYS A 34 5.17 -19.99 -1.03
CA LYS A 34 5.68 -20.97 -2.02
C LYS A 34 6.84 -20.56 -2.94
N SER A 35 7.26 -19.29 -3.04
CA SER A 35 8.44 -18.91 -3.84
C SER A 35 8.90 -17.50 -3.46
N ASN A 36 10.04 -17.42 -2.76
CA ASN A 36 10.53 -16.28 -1.97
C ASN A 36 11.01 -15.07 -2.79
N PHE A 37 10.20 -14.50 -3.68
CA PHE A 37 10.47 -13.16 -4.24
C PHE A 37 9.14 -12.53 -4.70
N GLN A 38 8.73 -11.43 -4.07
CA GLN A 38 7.61 -10.65 -4.56
C GLN A 38 8.06 -9.93 -5.83
N SER A 39 7.27 -9.97 -6.91
CA SER A 39 7.61 -9.22 -8.15
C SER A 39 7.81 -7.72 -7.88
N THR A 40 7.16 -7.18 -6.85
CA THR A 40 7.35 -5.81 -6.37
C THR A 40 8.75 -5.58 -5.82
N GLU A 41 9.28 -6.47 -4.99
CA GLU A 41 10.64 -6.36 -4.43
C GLU A 41 11.67 -6.35 -5.56
N PHE A 42 11.56 -7.28 -6.51
CA PHE A 42 12.46 -7.32 -7.67
C PHE A 42 12.42 -6.02 -8.50
N ILE A 43 11.23 -5.42 -8.67
CA ILE A 43 11.07 -4.15 -9.39
C ILE A 43 11.70 -2.98 -8.61
N ILE A 44 11.60 -2.98 -7.28
CA ILE A 44 12.23 -1.98 -6.41
C ILE A 44 13.76 -2.14 -6.47
N ASP A 45 14.26 -3.36 -6.33
CA ASP A 45 15.70 -3.68 -6.40
C ASP A 45 16.34 -3.27 -7.72
N CYS A 46 15.56 -3.30 -8.82
CA CYS A 46 15.98 -2.85 -10.14
C CYS A 46 15.93 -1.32 -10.32
N GLY A 47 15.63 -0.54 -9.28
CA GLY A 47 15.56 0.93 -9.34
C GLY A 47 14.31 1.47 -10.03
N HIS A 48 13.24 0.68 -10.11
CA HIS A 48 11.98 1.06 -10.74
C HIS A 48 10.81 1.16 -9.74
N GLY A 49 11.10 1.12 -8.45
CA GLY A 49 10.12 1.10 -7.37
C GLY A 49 9.16 2.28 -7.38
N MET A 50 9.67 3.51 -7.47
CA MET A 50 8.86 4.73 -7.40
C MET A 50 7.87 4.81 -8.57
N GLY A 51 8.36 4.62 -9.80
CA GLY A 51 7.52 4.61 -11.00
C GLY A 51 6.47 3.51 -10.98
N PHE A 52 6.83 2.32 -10.48
CA PHE A 52 5.90 1.20 -10.33
C PHE A 52 4.78 1.47 -9.31
N ALA A 53 5.13 2.03 -8.15
CA ALA A 53 4.18 2.33 -7.10
C ALA A 53 3.18 3.40 -7.54
N LEU A 54 3.67 4.53 -8.05
CA LEU A 54 2.82 5.63 -8.53
C LEU A 54 2.00 5.23 -9.76
N GLY A 55 2.54 4.41 -10.66
CA GLY A 55 1.80 3.85 -11.78
C GLY A 55 0.60 3.01 -11.33
N ASN A 56 0.74 2.22 -10.26
CA ASN A 56 -0.38 1.48 -9.69
C ASN A 56 -1.39 2.39 -8.98
N VAL A 57 -0.95 3.40 -8.24
CA VAL A 57 -1.86 4.42 -7.68
C VAL A 57 -2.72 5.05 -8.78
N LEU A 58 -2.11 5.48 -9.88
CA LEU A 58 -2.83 6.05 -11.03
C LEU A 58 -3.81 5.04 -11.64
N LYS A 59 -3.37 3.80 -11.87
CA LYS A 59 -4.19 2.71 -12.42
C LYS A 59 -5.45 2.47 -11.60
N TYR A 60 -5.34 2.33 -10.27
CA TYR A 60 -6.49 2.05 -9.41
C TYR A 60 -7.38 3.28 -9.21
N THR A 61 -6.80 4.47 -9.22
CA THR A 61 -7.56 5.73 -9.22
C THR A 61 -8.43 5.86 -10.47
N GLN A 62 -7.87 5.57 -11.65
CA GLN A 62 -8.62 5.58 -12.91
C GLN A 62 -9.68 4.48 -13.00
N ARG A 63 -9.49 3.37 -12.28
CA ARG A 63 -10.39 2.22 -12.24
C ARG A 63 -11.62 2.47 -11.36
N TYR A 64 -11.44 3.17 -10.23
CA TYR A 64 -12.49 3.45 -9.27
C TYR A 64 -13.64 4.24 -9.91
N GLY A 65 -14.87 3.77 -9.75
CA GLY A 65 -16.07 4.33 -10.40
C GLY A 65 -16.27 3.88 -11.84
N LYS A 66 -15.34 3.12 -12.43
CA LYS A 66 -15.47 2.58 -13.80
C LYS A 66 -15.63 1.07 -13.80
N LYS A 67 -14.64 0.34 -13.28
CA LYS A 67 -14.67 -1.13 -13.26
C LYS A 67 -15.33 -1.60 -11.97
N GLU A 68 -16.44 -2.32 -12.11
CA GLU A 68 -17.25 -2.80 -10.98
C GLU A 68 -17.82 -1.65 -10.12
N GLY A 69 -18.03 -0.49 -10.73
CA GLY A 69 -18.53 0.71 -10.07
C GLY A 69 -17.54 1.23 -9.01
N TYR A 70 -18.03 1.52 -7.81
CA TYR A 70 -17.22 2.02 -6.69
C TYR A 70 -16.58 0.88 -5.89
N ASN A 71 -15.69 0.12 -6.54
CA ASN A 71 -15.04 -1.01 -5.89
C ASN A 71 -14.08 -0.53 -4.80
N ARG A 72 -14.43 -0.74 -3.53
CA ARG A 72 -13.63 -0.37 -2.35
C ARG A 72 -12.24 -1.01 -2.33
N LYS A 73 -12.06 -2.16 -2.99
CA LYS A 73 -10.74 -2.79 -3.14
C LYS A 73 -9.76 -1.91 -3.92
N ASP A 74 -10.25 -1.07 -4.83
CA ASP A 74 -9.38 -0.13 -5.55
C ASP A 74 -8.84 0.94 -4.58
N LEU A 75 -9.62 1.40 -3.60
CA LEU A 75 -9.16 2.33 -2.56
C LEU A 75 -8.10 1.71 -1.65
N LEU A 76 -8.30 0.46 -1.21
CA LEU A 76 -7.28 -0.26 -0.41
C LEU A 76 -5.98 -0.44 -1.18
N LYS A 77 -6.06 -0.71 -2.50
CA LYS A 77 -4.88 -0.81 -3.36
C LYS A 77 -4.17 0.54 -3.52
N ILE A 78 -4.90 1.63 -3.70
CA ILE A 78 -4.32 2.98 -3.75
C ILE A 78 -3.52 3.24 -2.46
N LEU A 79 -4.11 2.99 -1.30
CA LEU A 79 -3.43 3.16 -0.01
C LEU A 79 -2.18 2.28 0.10
N HIS A 80 -2.29 1.00 -0.26
CA HIS A 80 -1.15 0.08 -0.19
C HIS A 80 0.01 0.51 -1.09
N TYR A 81 -0.24 0.88 -2.35
CA TYR A 81 0.81 1.35 -3.25
C TYR A 81 1.36 2.72 -2.86
N ALA A 82 0.57 3.59 -2.22
CA ALA A 82 1.08 4.83 -1.65
C ALA A 82 2.06 4.58 -0.48
N ILE A 83 1.80 3.58 0.37
CA ILE A 83 2.74 3.17 1.42
C ILE A 83 4.05 2.62 0.83
N ILE A 84 3.97 1.83 -0.25
CA ILE A 84 5.16 1.37 -0.98
C ILE A 84 5.94 2.56 -1.56
N ALA A 85 5.26 3.55 -2.15
CA ALA A 85 5.91 4.75 -2.68
C ALA A 85 6.61 5.56 -1.58
N LEU A 86 6.02 5.65 -0.38
CA LEU A 86 6.67 6.27 0.78
C LEU A 86 7.94 5.51 1.17
N HIS A 87 7.89 4.18 1.29
CA HIS A 87 9.07 3.38 1.59
C HIS A 87 10.19 3.60 0.57
N VAL A 88 9.88 3.55 -0.73
CA VAL A 88 10.88 3.80 -1.78
C VAL A 88 11.42 5.23 -1.72
N HIS A 89 10.58 6.22 -1.41
CA HIS A 89 11.03 7.60 -1.21
C HIS A 89 12.07 7.69 -0.10
N ASP A 90 11.78 7.09 1.06
CA ASP A 90 12.66 7.12 2.22
C ASP A 90 13.98 6.40 1.90
N GLU A 91 13.95 5.25 1.22
CA GLU A 91 15.16 4.53 0.80
C GLU A 91 16.03 5.30 -0.22
N GLU A 92 15.41 6.06 -1.12
CA GLU A 92 16.10 6.84 -2.15
C GLU A 92 16.62 8.18 -1.62
N ASN A 93 15.97 8.79 -0.62
CA ASN A 93 16.21 10.19 -0.22
C ASN A 93 16.70 10.39 1.22
N GLU A 94 16.52 9.43 2.13
CA GLU A 94 16.94 9.55 3.53
C GLU A 94 18.25 8.79 3.84
N LYS A 95 19.12 8.60 2.85
CA LYS A 95 20.50 8.10 3.04
C LYS A 95 21.47 9.16 3.54
#